data_AF-A0A2D4M735-F1
#
_entry.id   AF-A0A2D4M735-F1
#
_cell.length_a   1.000
_cell.length_b   1.000
_cell.length_c   1.000
_cell.angle_alpha   90.00
_cell.angle_beta   90.00
_cell.angle_gamma   90.00
#
_symmetry.space_group_name_H-M   'P 1'
#
loop_
_entity.id
_entity.type
_entity.pdbx_description
1 polymer ?
#
loop_
_entity_poly.entity_id
_entity_poly.type
_entity_poly.pdbx_seq_one_letter_code
_entity_poly.pdbx_strand_id
1 'polypeptide(L)'
;MMVLFFLQRRQPPIVPTLDQLKKLADAKDKEVIEGFDCTFVSNLNKITPTSNTETLDVLLGDFFEFYGNFAFNKNSLNIRKGKEQNKPEASALHIQNPFEENLNISKNVNAAQLQRFVNLARDSAWILQQMEKRPLDNSKPWGLVALLQASEPGRVSKGFKRLNVLNSDRVKDLLNSLKM
;
A
#
# COMPACT_ATOMS: atom_id res chain seq x y z
N MET A 1 4.59 0.33 -8.68
CA MET A 1 3.69 -0.85 -8.67
C MET A 1 2.89 -1.02 -7.40
N MET A 2 3.46 -0.93 -6.19
CA MET A 2 2.67 -1.05 -4.95
C MET A 2 1.53 -0.04 -4.84
N VAL A 3 1.80 1.25 -5.09
CA VAL A 3 0.74 2.28 -5.12
C VAL A 3 -0.36 1.95 -6.12
N LEU A 4 -0.02 1.54 -7.35
CA LEU A 4 -1.01 1.13 -8.36
C LEU A 4 -1.86 -0.05 -7.88
N PHE A 5 -1.23 -1.08 -7.31
CA PHE A 5 -1.94 -2.22 -6.75
C PHE A 5 -2.90 -1.80 -5.62
N PHE A 6 -2.47 -0.94 -4.72
CA PHE A 6 -3.32 -0.38 -3.66
C PHE A 6 -4.53 0.37 -4.25
N LEU A 7 -4.32 1.21 -5.26
CA LEU A 7 -5.40 1.95 -5.93
C LEU A 7 -6.39 1.02 -6.66
N GLN A 8 -5.91 -0.09 -7.22
CA GLN A 8 -6.76 -1.15 -7.80
C GLN A 8 -7.59 -1.90 -6.75
N ARG A 9 -7.14 -1.91 -5.49
CA ARG A 9 -7.80 -2.61 -4.37
C ARG A 9 -8.82 -1.75 -3.63
N ARG A 10 -8.92 -0.45 -3.95
CA ARG A 10 -9.98 0.42 -3.40
C ARG A 10 -11.36 -0.04 -3.85
N GLN A 11 -12.39 0.40 -3.12
CA GLN A 11 -13.77 0.09 -3.43
C GLN A 11 -14.58 1.40 -3.47
N PRO A 12 -14.99 1.88 -4.66
CA PRO A 12 -14.69 1.33 -5.99
C PRO A 12 -13.19 1.51 -6.38
N PRO A 13 -12.64 0.70 -7.30
CA PRO A 13 -11.24 0.82 -7.73
C PRO A 13 -10.95 2.21 -8.32
N ILE A 14 -9.82 2.82 -7.92
CA ILE A 14 -9.44 4.15 -8.41
C ILE A 14 -8.83 4.07 -9.81
N VAL A 15 -8.04 3.01 -10.06
CA VAL A 15 -7.45 2.76 -11.38
C VAL A 15 -7.81 1.35 -11.85
N PRO A 16 -7.99 1.15 -13.17
CA PRO A 16 -8.27 -0.17 -13.72
C PRO A 16 -7.08 -1.13 -13.60
N THR A 17 -7.35 -2.42 -13.74
CA THR A 17 -6.32 -3.44 -13.86
C THR A 17 -5.73 -3.49 -15.26
N LEU A 18 -4.52 -4.04 -15.42
CA LEU A 18 -3.95 -4.16 -16.77
C LEU A 18 -4.79 -5.06 -17.69
N ASP A 19 -5.42 -6.11 -17.17
CA ASP A 19 -6.33 -6.95 -17.97
C ASP A 19 -7.59 -6.18 -18.41
N GLN A 20 -8.09 -5.24 -17.59
CA GLN A 20 -9.18 -4.35 -18.00
C GLN A 20 -8.73 -3.38 -19.09
N LEU A 21 -7.54 -2.80 -18.98
CA LEU A 21 -6.97 -1.92 -20.01
C LEU A 21 -6.71 -2.66 -21.33
N LYS A 22 -6.24 -3.91 -21.26
CA LYS A 22 -6.09 -4.79 -22.43
C LYS A 22 -7.41 -5.07 -23.13
N LYS A 23 -8.51 -5.27 -22.39
CA LYS A 23 -9.84 -5.50 -22.97
C LYS A 23 -10.41 -4.28 -23.71
N LEU A 24 -9.96 -3.07 -23.38
CA LEU A 24 -10.38 -1.82 -24.03
C LEU A 24 -9.55 -1.49 -25.28
N ALA A 25 -8.46 -2.23 -25.51
CA ALA A 25 -7.50 -1.99 -26.57
C ALA A 25 -8.09 -2.33 -27.95
N ASP A 26 -7.78 -1.51 -28.95
CA ASP A 26 -8.10 -1.77 -30.35
C ASP A 26 -7.01 -2.61 -31.04
N ALA A 27 -7.27 -3.04 -32.28
CA ALA A 27 -6.26 -3.66 -33.13
C ALA A 27 -4.99 -2.80 -33.32
N LYS A 28 -5.13 -1.48 -33.29
CA LYS A 28 -4.00 -0.51 -33.37
C LYS A 28 -3.16 -0.43 -32.10
N ASP A 29 -3.70 -0.86 -30.96
CA ASP A 29 -3.02 -0.85 -29.67
C ASP A 29 -2.24 -2.16 -29.44
N LYS A 30 -2.36 -3.12 -30.36
CA LYS A 30 -1.71 -4.43 -30.27
C LYS A 30 -0.20 -4.25 -30.32
N GLU A 31 0.45 -4.62 -29.23
CA GLU A 31 1.89 -4.52 -29.07
C GLU A 31 2.42 -5.82 -28.45
N VAL A 32 3.37 -6.45 -29.12
CA VAL A 32 4.04 -7.67 -28.62
C VAL A 32 5.53 -7.45 -28.64
N ILE A 33 6.15 -7.46 -27.46
CA ILE A 33 7.57 -7.19 -27.27
C ILE A 33 8.20 -8.47 -26.75
N GLU A 34 9.19 -9.00 -27.48
CA GLU A 34 9.91 -10.22 -27.11
C GLU A 34 9.00 -11.43 -26.82
N GLY A 35 7.86 -11.51 -27.52
CA GLY A 35 6.86 -12.57 -27.33
C GLY A 35 5.89 -12.35 -26.16
N PHE A 36 6.05 -11.27 -25.39
CA PHE A 36 5.12 -10.87 -24.33
C PHE A 36 4.07 -9.92 -24.87
N ASP A 37 2.80 -10.16 -24.51
CA ASP A 37 1.68 -9.32 -24.92
C ASP A 37 1.60 -8.07 -24.03
N CYS A 38 2.04 -6.96 -24.59
CA CYS A 38 2.08 -5.63 -23.98
C CYS A 38 0.89 -4.75 -24.41
N THR A 39 -0.16 -5.35 -24.97
CA THR A 39 -1.35 -4.65 -25.46
C THR A 39 -2.15 -4.04 -24.32
N PHE A 40 -2.39 -2.73 -24.37
CA PHE A 40 -3.36 -2.03 -23.54
C PHE A 40 -3.85 -0.76 -24.25
N VAL A 41 -5.05 -0.32 -23.90
CA VAL A 41 -5.68 0.85 -24.54
C VAL A 41 -4.81 2.10 -24.45
N SER A 42 -4.60 2.75 -25.61
CA SER A 42 -3.89 4.05 -25.68
C SER A 42 -4.83 5.24 -25.54
N ASN A 43 -6.10 5.08 -25.94
CA ASN A 43 -7.12 6.13 -25.90
C ASN A 43 -7.79 6.21 -24.53
N LEU A 44 -7.42 7.23 -23.73
CA LEU A 44 -7.96 7.45 -22.38
C LEU A 44 -9.49 7.64 -22.34
N ASN A 45 -10.12 8.13 -23.42
CA ASN A 45 -11.57 8.35 -23.46
C ASN A 45 -12.38 7.03 -23.38
N LYS A 46 -11.74 5.89 -23.59
CA LYS A 46 -12.34 4.55 -23.43
C LYS A 46 -12.31 4.05 -22.01
N ILE A 47 -11.55 4.71 -21.13
CA ILE A 47 -11.43 4.35 -19.72
C ILE A 47 -12.51 5.11 -18.97
N THR A 48 -13.47 4.39 -18.39
CA THR A 48 -14.48 5.00 -17.53
C THR A 48 -13.81 5.58 -16.28
N PRO A 49 -14.01 6.87 -15.98
CA PRO A 49 -13.50 7.46 -14.74
C PRO A 49 -14.04 6.71 -13.51
N THR A 50 -13.22 6.62 -12.46
CA THR A 50 -13.65 6.02 -11.20
C THR A 50 -14.75 6.85 -10.55
N SER A 51 -15.69 6.19 -9.88
CA SER A 51 -16.66 6.81 -8.98
C SER A 51 -16.15 6.90 -7.53
N ASN A 52 -14.88 6.56 -7.29
CA ASN A 52 -14.26 6.68 -5.98
C ASN A 52 -14.14 8.16 -5.59
N THR A 53 -14.59 8.48 -4.38
CA THR A 53 -14.58 9.86 -3.83
C THR A 53 -13.72 9.98 -2.57
N GLU A 54 -12.86 9.00 -2.30
CA GLU A 54 -11.98 9.04 -1.14
C GLU A 54 -10.98 10.19 -1.26
N THR A 55 -10.74 10.89 -0.15
CA THR A 55 -9.81 12.01 -0.11
C THR A 55 -8.36 11.52 -0.06
N LEU A 56 -7.41 12.37 -0.44
CA LEU A 56 -6.00 12.01 -0.47
C LEU A 56 -5.43 11.67 0.92
N ASP A 57 -5.91 12.34 1.96
CA ASP A 57 -5.54 12.07 3.35
C ASP A 57 -5.97 10.65 3.79
N VAL A 58 -7.22 10.26 3.47
CA VAL A 58 -7.72 8.90 3.71
C VAL A 58 -6.90 7.88 2.92
N LEU A 59 -6.71 8.10 1.61
CA LEU A 59 -5.95 7.18 0.76
C LEU A 59 -4.49 6.99 1.22
N LEU A 60 -3.86 8.06 1.70
CA LEU A 60 -2.49 7.99 2.21
C LEU A 60 -2.42 7.20 3.52
N GLY A 61 -3.35 7.45 4.46
CA GLY A 61 -3.46 6.68 5.71
C GLY A 61 -3.70 5.20 5.43
N ASP A 62 -4.69 4.91 4.59
CA ASP A 62 -5.07 3.56 4.20
C ASP A 62 -3.96 2.83 3.44
N PHE A 63 -3.14 3.53 2.64
CA PHE A 63 -1.98 2.92 1.99
C PHE A 63 -1.00 2.36 3.01
N PHE A 64 -0.71 3.14 4.04
CA PHE A 64 0.17 2.73 5.13
C PHE A 64 -0.44 1.61 5.98
N GLU A 65 -1.73 1.68 6.27
CA GLU A 65 -2.44 0.64 7.00
C GLU A 65 -2.47 -0.68 6.21
N PHE A 66 -2.81 -0.60 4.92
CA PHE A 66 -2.85 -1.75 4.02
C PHE A 66 -1.50 -2.48 4.00
N TYR A 67 -0.42 -1.76 3.75
CA TYR A 67 0.91 -2.37 3.65
C TYR A 67 1.58 -2.66 5.00
N GLY A 68 1.19 -1.99 6.07
CA GLY A 68 1.58 -2.36 7.43
C GLY A 68 1.02 -3.72 7.86
N ASN A 69 -0.11 -4.15 7.29
CA ASN A 69 -0.79 -5.39 7.63
C ASN A 69 -0.77 -6.45 6.52
N PHE A 70 -0.21 -6.12 5.35
CA PHE A 70 -0.16 -7.03 4.21
C PHE A 70 0.67 -8.30 4.52
N ALA A 71 0.11 -9.47 4.18
CA ALA A 71 0.74 -10.77 4.42
C ALA A 71 1.84 -11.09 3.40
N PHE A 72 2.91 -10.30 3.41
CA PHE A 72 4.02 -10.44 2.45
C PHE A 72 4.67 -11.82 2.49
N ASN A 73 4.60 -12.57 3.58
CA ASN A 73 5.16 -13.93 3.62
C ASN A 73 4.44 -14.92 2.69
N LYS A 74 3.14 -14.71 2.43
CA LYS A 74 2.31 -15.62 1.64
C LYS A 74 1.93 -15.06 0.28
N ASN A 75 1.71 -13.76 0.22
CA ASN A 75 1.05 -13.13 -0.93
C ASN A 75 2.02 -12.36 -1.82
N SER A 76 1.74 -12.39 -3.12
CA SER A 76 2.32 -11.54 -4.16
C SER A 76 1.31 -10.52 -4.66
N LEU A 77 1.80 -9.44 -5.27
CA LEU A 77 0.98 -8.39 -5.87
C LEU A 77 0.87 -8.63 -7.38
N ASN A 78 -0.35 -8.84 -7.87
CA ASN A 78 -0.64 -8.95 -9.30
C ASN A 78 -1.50 -7.76 -9.76
N ILE A 79 -0.89 -6.85 -10.53
CA ILE A 79 -1.57 -5.65 -11.07
C ILE A 79 -2.36 -5.92 -12.36
N ARG A 80 -2.16 -7.09 -12.99
CA ARG A 80 -2.99 -7.54 -14.12
C ARG A 80 -4.40 -7.83 -13.68
N LYS A 81 -4.52 -8.54 -12.56
CA LYS A 81 -5.78 -8.96 -11.95
C LYS A 81 -6.26 -8.02 -10.84
N GLY A 82 -5.41 -7.12 -10.35
CA GLY A 82 -5.72 -6.25 -9.20
C GLY A 82 -5.98 -7.06 -7.92
N LYS A 83 -5.30 -8.20 -7.77
CA LYS A 83 -5.54 -9.16 -6.66
C LYS A 83 -4.25 -9.70 -6.09
N GLU A 84 -4.34 -10.09 -4.83
CA GLU A 84 -3.30 -10.85 -4.15
C GLU A 84 -3.32 -12.29 -4.68
N GLN A 85 -2.15 -12.91 -4.76
CA GLN A 85 -2.00 -14.30 -5.17
C GLN A 85 -0.97 -14.99 -4.27
N ASN A 86 -0.99 -16.32 -4.23
CA ASN A 86 0.09 -17.05 -3.57
C ASN A 86 1.41 -16.78 -4.28
N LYS A 87 2.49 -16.67 -3.51
CA LYS A 87 3.83 -16.49 -4.07
C LYS A 87 4.24 -17.70 -4.92
N PRO A 88 4.69 -17.49 -6.17
CA PRO A 88 5.21 -18.57 -7.01
C PRO A 88 6.63 -18.98 -6.60
N GLU A 89 7.38 -18.09 -5.95
CA GLU A 89 8.75 -18.35 -5.47
C GLU A 89 9.01 -17.71 -4.09
N ALA A 90 9.94 -18.30 -3.33
CA ALA A 90 10.40 -17.74 -2.07
C ALA A 90 11.17 -16.44 -2.30
N SER A 91 10.66 -15.35 -1.74
CA SER A 91 11.24 -14.00 -1.81
C SER A 91 10.69 -13.17 -0.66
N ALA A 92 11.37 -12.09 -0.26
CA ALA A 92 10.81 -11.20 0.77
C ALA A 92 9.57 -10.48 0.24
N LEU A 93 9.71 -9.75 -0.88
CA LEU A 93 8.65 -9.04 -1.57
C LEU A 93 8.49 -9.63 -2.98
N HIS A 94 7.25 -9.94 -3.36
CA HIS A 94 6.94 -10.42 -4.70
C HIS A 94 5.93 -9.52 -5.38
N ILE A 95 6.39 -8.76 -6.36
CA ILE A 95 5.56 -7.96 -7.24
C ILE A 95 5.73 -8.54 -8.64
N GLN A 96 4.64 -9.09 -9.19
CA GLN A 96 4.69 -9.70 -10.50
C GLN A 96 4.95 -8.62 -11.57
N ASN A 97 5.87 -8.89 -12.49
CA ASN A 97 6.03 -8.07 -13.68
C ASN A 97 4.71 -8.19 -14.50
N PRO A 98 4.09 -7.05 -14.87
CA PRO A 98 2.82 -7.05 -15.57
C PRO A 98 2.86 -7.70 -16.96
N PHE A 99 4.01 -7.77 -17.64
CA PHE A 99 4.11 -8.28 -19.00
C PHE A 99 4.86 -9.62 -19.05
N GLU A 100 5.87 -9.79 -18.18
CA GLU A 100 6.60 -11.05 -18.02
C GLU A 100 6.14 -11.78 -16.76
N GLU A 101 5.07 -12.56 -16.83
CA GLU A 101 4.37 -13.10 -15.65
C GLU A 101 5.23 -13.95 -14.70
N ASN A 102 6.34 -14.51 -15.17
CA ASN A 102 7.27 -15.31 -14.37
C ASN A 102 8.33 -14.48 -13.63
N LEU A 103 8.38 -13.16 -13.86
CA LEU A 103 9.41 -12.28 -13.30
C LEU A 103 8.90 -11.51 -12.08
N ASN A 104 9.69 -11.53 -11.01
CA ASN A 104 9.47 -10.70 -9.82
C ASN A 104 10.30 -9.42 -9.92
N ILE A 105 9.64 -8.25 -10.07
CA ILE A 105 10.36 -6.97 -10.21
C ILE A 105 11.00 -6.49 -8.90
N SER A 106 10.66 -7.11 -7.77
CA SER A 106 11.19 -6.76 -6.44
C SER A 106 12.14 -7.81 -5.87
N LYS A 107 12.73 -8.66 -6.72
CA LYS A 107 13.63 -9.75 -6.30
C LYS A 107 14.89 -9.27 -5.59
N ASN A 108 15.29 -8.02 -5.80
CA ASN A 108 16.41 -7.37 -5.12
C ASN A 108 16.12 -6.95 -3.67
N VAL A 109 14.85 -6.96 -3.23
CA VAL A 109 14.47 -6.54 -1.88
C VAL A 109 14.69 -7.69 -0.90
N ASN A 110 15.51 -7.44 0.12
CA ASN A 110 15.76 -8.43 1.17
C ASN A 110 14.76 -8.32 2.34
N ALA A 111 14.78 -9.31 3.24
CA ALA A 111 13.85 -9.40 4.36
C ALA A 111 13.98 -8.22 5.34
N ALA A 112 15.21 -7.74 5.60
CA ALA A 112 15.44 -6.63 6.51
C ALA A 112 14.88 -5.30 5.95
N GLN A 113 15.04 -5.06 4.65
CA GLN A 113 14.47 -3.90 3.97
C GLN A 113 12.94 -3.94 3.96
N LEU A 114 12.35 -5.11 3.68
CA LEU A 114 10.91 -5.28 3.75
C LEU A 114 10.38 -5.05 5.17
N GLN A 115 11.03 -5.63 6.18
CA GLN A 115 10.61 -5.44 7.57
C GLN A 115 10.71 -3.97 7.98
N ARG A 116 11.76 -3.26 7.55
CA ARG A 116 11.88 -1.82 7.76
C ARG A 116 10.72 -1.06 7.10
N PHE A 117 10.37 -1.39 5.87
CA PHE A 117 9.22 -0.80 5.18
C PHE A 117 7.91 -1.04 5.95
N VAL A 118 7.65 -2.27 6.39
CA VAL A 118 6.44 -2.62 7.17
C VAL A 118 6.36 -1.82 8.47
N ASN A 119 7.48 -1.68 9.19
CA ASN A 119 7.53 -0.91 10.42
C ASN A 119 7.23 0.57 10.16
N LEU A 120 7.88 1.17 9.15
CA LEU A 120 7.64 2.56 8.76
C LEU A 120 6.20 2.80 8.30
N ALA A 121 5.59 1.84 7.59
CA ALA A 121 4.18 1.93 7.20
C ALA A 121 3.26 1.94 8.44
N ARG A 122 3.47 1.03 9.40
CA ARG A 122 2.70 1.01 10.66
C ARG A 122 2.85 2.31 11.45
N ASP A 123 4.08 2.82 11.56
CA ASP A 123 4.35 4.09 12.25
C ASP A 123 3.66 5.26 11.53
N SER A 124 3.70 5.28 10.20
CA SER A 124 3.07 6.33 9.39
C SER A 124 1.54 6.31 9.50
N ALA A 125 0.92 5.13 9.47
CA ALA A 125 -0.51 4.98 9.70
C ALA A 125 -0.89 5.52 11.09
N TRP A 126 -0.10 5.18 12.12
CA TRP A 126 -0.33 5.68 13.47
C TRP A 126 -0.19 7.20 13.58
N ILE A 127 0.83 7.79 12.96
CA ILE A 127 1.04 9.25 12.93
C ILE A 127 -0.18 9.96 12.35
N LEU A 128 -0.72 9.45 11.23
CA LEU A 128 -1.87 10.06 10.57
C LEU A 128 -3.17 9.91 11.37
N GLN A 129 -3.41 8.75 11.99
CA GLN A 129 -4.59 8.53 12.84
C GLN A 129 -4.62 9.42 14.09
N GLN A 130 -3.45 9.74 14.66
CA GLN A 130 -3.37 10.63 15.84
C GLN A 130 -3.52 12.12 15.49
N MET A 131 -3.37 12.48 14.21
CA MET A 131 -3.28 13.87 13.74
C MET A 131 -4.43 14.27 12.82
N GLU A 132 -5.62 13.65 12.95
CA GLU A 132 -6.83 14.00 12.19
C GLU A 132 -7.21 15.50 12.30
N LYS A 133 -6.72 16.22 13.32
CA LYS A 133 -6.93 17.65 13.50
C LYS A 133 -5.59 18.38 13.51
N ARG A 134 -5.50 19.47 12.74
CA ARG A 134 -4.38 20.42 12.81
C ARG A 134 -4.16 20.78 14.29
N PRO A 135 -2.96 20.60 14.86
CA PRO A 135 -2.69 20.99 16.23
C PRO A 135 -2.91 22.50 16.39
N LEU A 136 -3.53 22.92 17.50
CA LEU A 136 -3.70 24.35 17.83
C LEU A 136 -2.34 25.04 18.05
N ASP A 137 -1.33 24.26 18.43
CA ASP A 137 0.05 24.71 18.60
C ASP A 137 0.83 24.47 17.30
N ASN A 138 1.21 25.57 16.63
CA ASN A 138 2.00 25.56 15.40
C ASN A 138 3.47 25.08 15.61
N SER A 139 3.91 24.83 16.85
CA SER A 139 5.28 24.39 17.13
C SER A 139 5.56 22.95 16.68
N LYS A 140 4.53 22.13 16.47
CA LYS A 140 4.67 20.71 16.15
C LYS A 140 4.41 20.42 14.66
N PRO A 141 5.29 19.65 14.01
CA PRO A 141 5.04 19.12 12.67
C PRO A 141 3.76 18.27 12.64
N TRP A 142 2.94 18.44 11.60
CA TRP A 142 1.68 17.71 11.41
C TRP A 142 1.47 17.28 9.95
N GLY A 143 0.56 16.34 9.73
CA GLY A 143 0.21 15.83 8.39
C GLY A 143 1.44 15.28 7.65
N LEU A 144 1.59 15.65 6.38
CA LEU A 144 2.69 15.19 5.53
C LEU A 144 4.08 15.56 6.09
N VAL A 145 4.21 16.71 6.75
CA VAL A 145 5.50 17.16 7.32
C VAL A 145 5.94 16.22 8.45
N ALA A 146 5.00 15.77 9.29
CA ALA A 146 5.29 14.82 10.36
C ALA A 146 5.79 13.47 9.80
N LEU A 147 5.19 12.98 8.71
CA LEU A 147 5.62 11.76 8.03
C LEU A 147 7.05 11.86 7.50
N LEU A 148 7.37 12.96 6.80
CA LEU A 148 8.68 13.16 6.19
C LEU A 148 9.79 13.22 7.26
N GLN A 149 9.52 13.87 8.40
CA GLN A 149 10.48 13.97 9.51
C GLN A 149 10.59 12.68 10.34
N ALA A 150 9.54 11.87 10.41
CA ALA A 150 9.59 10.58 11.10
C ALA A 150 10.52 9.56 10.42
N SER A 151 10.89 9.82 9.16
CA SER A 151 11.76 8.94 8.37
C SER A 151 13.24 8.98 8.77
N GLU A 152 13.65 9.90 9.65
CA GLU A 152 15.04 10.04 10.07
C GLU A 152 15.53 8.91 11.02
N PRO A 153 16.71 8.32 10.75
CA PRO A 153 17.28 7.27 11.58
C PRO A 153 17.59 7.80 12.99
N GLY A 154 16.85 7.30 13.99
CA GLY A 154 17.04 7.63 15.42
C GLY A 154 15.77 8.01 16.18
N ARG A 155 14.69 8.41 15.50
CA ARG A 155 13.40 8.79 16.15
C ARG A 155 12.38 7.64 16.25
N VAL A 156 12.52 6.62 15.42
CA VAL A 156 11.57 5.52 15.23
C VAL A 156 11.43 4.59 16.46
N SER A 157 12.44 4.54 17.36
CA SER A 157 12.43 3.59 18.50
C SER A 157 11.58 4.00 19.71
N LYS A 158 11.16 5.28 19.81
CA LYS A 158 10.38 5.76 20.97
C LYS A 158 8.88 5.54 20.82
N GLY A 159 8.35 5.56 19.58
CA GLY A 159 6.93 5.30 19.29
C GLY A 159 6.53 3.87 19.64
N PHE A 160 7.29 2.88 19.15
CA PHE A 160 7.04 1.45 19.42
C PHE A 160 7.13 1.06 20.90
N LYS A 161 8.03 1.67 21.69
CA LYS A 161 8.09 1.43 23.15
C LYS A 161 6.87 2.00 23.88
N ARG A 162 6.35 3.15 23.45
CA ARG A 162 5.07 3.69 23.96
C ARG A 162 3.87 2.86 23.52
N LEU A 163 3.89 2.28 22.32
CA LEU A 163 2.84 1.41 21.78
C LEU A 163 2.61 0.14 22.62
N ASN A 164 3.67 -0.55 23.06
CA ASN A 164 3.51 -1.72 23.94
C ASN A 164 2.89 -1.34 25.30
N VAL A 165 3.19 -0.14 25.79
CA VAL A 165 2.62 0.37 27.05
C VAL A 165 1.16 0.77 26.85
N LEU A 166 0.85 1.57 25.83
CA LEU A 166 -0.50 2.06 25.55
C LEU A 166 -1.48 0.96 25.11
N ASN A 167 -1.02 -0.05 24.34
CA ASN A 167 -1.84 -1.21 24.03
C ASN A 167 -2.05 -2.11 25.25
N SER A 168 -1.06 -2.22 26.16
CA SER A 168 -1.26 -2.91 27.44
C SER A 168 -2.31 -2.19 28.29
N ASP A 169 -2.29 -0.87 28.32
CA ASP A 169 -3.22 -0.07 29.13
C ASP A 169 -4.64 -0.08 28.54
N ARG A 170 -4.79 0.06 27.22
CA ARG A 170 -6.10 -0.07 26.55
C ARG A 170 -6.72 -1.46 26.69
N VAL A 171 -5.90 -2.52 26.61
CA VAL A 171 -6.37 -3.90 26.81
C VAL A 171 -6.77 -4.13 28.27
N LYS A 172 -6.03 -3.56 29.23
CA LYS A 172 -6.41 -3.59 30.66
C LYS A 172 -7.72 -2.84 30.90
N ASP A 173 -7.90 -1.66 30.33
CA ASP A 173 -9.11 -0.86 30.48
C ASP A 173 -10.33 -1.59 29.89
N LEU A 174 -10.17 -2.23 28.74
CA LEU A 174 -11.22 -3.05 28.12
C LEU A 174 -11.55 -4.29 28.98
N LEU A 175 -10.54 -5.00 29.48
CA LEU A 175 -10.73 -6.15 30.37
C LEU A 175 -11.39 -5.77 31.70
N ASN A 176 -11.09 -4.59 32.22
CA ASN A 176 -11.73 -4.05 33.42
C ASN A 176 -13.18 -3.65 33.17
N SER A 177 -13.50 -3.13 31.97
CA SER A 177 -14.88 -2.80 31.58
C SER A 177 -15.79 -4.02 31.39
N LEU A 178 -15.22 -5.19 31.12
CA LEU A 178 -15.93 -6.46 30.94
C LEU A 178 -16.10 -7.26 32.24
N LYS A 179 -15.55 -6.77 33.35
CA LYS A 179 -15.64 -7.38 34.69
C LYS A 179 -16.74 -6.77 35.57
N MET A 180 -17.67 -6.01 34.98
CA MET A 180 -18.91 -5.60 35.65
C MET A 180 -20.09 -6.45 35.19
#